data_AF-A0A4Q1BXR2-F1
#
_entry.id   AF-A0A4Q1BXR2-F1
#
_cell.length_a   1.000
_cell.length_b   1.000
_cell.length_c   1.000
_cell.angle_alpha   90.00
_cell.angle_beta   90.00
_cell.angle_gamma   90.00
#
_symmetry.space_group_name_H-M   'P 1'
#
loop_
_entity.id
_entity.type
_entity.pdbx_description
1 polymer ?
#
loop_
_entity_poly.entity_id
_entity_poly.type
_entity_poly.pdbx_seq_one_letter_code
_entity_poly.pdbx_strand_id
1 'polypeptide(L)'
;MKREEFLKKSCPIMVLSILATAEMMISCQDSITEEPISKEESEYLTRLKDIGTKGYLQEQANVYINMKHDTYYPLSTVNNFVNDQINGILILRKDASTILAFDNCCPHLGSRDQWSYKSSKFTCANHGNSFGINTGQIANCNSNTNFGNLKAYKTTLYKDLLTINFS
;
A
#
# COMPACT_ATOMS: atom_id res chain seq x y z
N MET A 1 -38.48 77.49 12.64
CA MET A 1 -38.98 78.17 11.43
C MET A 1 -38.32 77.55 10.20
N LYS A 2 -39.12 77.28 9.16
CA LYS A 2 -38.87 77.38 7.69
C LYS A 2 -37.56 76.78 7.13
N ARG A 3 -37.62 75.69 6.34
CA ARG A 3 -37.90 75.58 4.88
C ARG A 3 -36.71 76.02 3.99
N GLU A 4 -36.47 75.21 2.95
CA GLU A 4 -35.70 75.47 1.71
C GLU A 4 -34.19 75.22 1.81
N GLU A 5 -33.48 74.71 0.80
CA GLU A 5 -33.75 73.96 -0.43
C GLU A 5 -32.37 73.47 -0.93
N PHE A 6 -32.37 72.43 -1.77
CA PHE A 6 -31.38 72.19 -2.83
C PHE A 6 -29.90 71.97 -2.44
N LEU A 7 -29.39 70.78 -2.72
CA LEU A 7 -28.52 70.59 -3.88
C LEU A 7 -28.49 69.12 -4.31
N LYS A 8 -28.53 68.96 -5.63
CA LYS A 8 -28.71 67.74 -6.44
C LYS A 8 -27.40 66.95 -6.61
N LYS A 9 -27.57 65.71 -7.12
CA LYS A 9 -26.59 64.73 -7.68
C LYS A 9 -25.90 63.87 -6.61
N SER A 10 -25.90 62.54 -6.65
CA SER A 10 -25.91 61.59 -7.79
C SER A 10 -26.28 60.16 -7.33
N CYS A 11 -26.55 59.31 -8.32
CA CYS A 11 -27.26 58.01 -8.37
C CYS A 11 -26.93 56.89 -7.35
N PRO A 12 -27.84 55.89 -7.25
CA PRO A 12 -27.96 54.98 -6.12
C PRO A 12 -27.10 53.73 -6.28
N ILE A 13 -26.40 53.33 -5.23
CA ILE A 13 -25.95 51.94 -5.07
C ILE A 13 -26.81 51.35 -3.95
N MET A 14 -27.74 50.51 -4.37
CA MET A 14 -28.60 49.71 -3.52
C MET A 14 -27.71 48.72 -2.75
N VAL A 15 -27.31 49.07 -1.52
CA VAL A 15 -26.76 48.11 -0.55
C VAL A 15 -27.96 47.46 0.12
N LEU A 16 -28.40 46.32 -0.43
CA LEU A 16 -29.35 45.44 0.23
C LEU A 16 -28.57 44.53 1.18
N SER A 17 -28.39 45.00 2.41
CA SER A 17 -28.27 44.11 3.57
C SER A 17 -29.59 43.38 3.76
N ILE A 18 -29.56 42.06 4.08
CA ILE A 18 -30.40 41.41 5.11
C ILE A 18 -30.13 39.88 5.18
N LEU A 19 -29.54 39.53 6.32
CA LEU A 19 -29.83 38.42 7.26
C LEU A 19 -29.53 36.94 6.93
N ALA A 20 -28.67 36.43 7.83
CA ALA A 20 -28.85 35.24 8.67
C ALA A 20 -28.44 33.87 8.10
N THR A 21 -27.29 33.39 8.55
CA THR A 21 -27.15 32.47 9.70
C THR A 21 -25.77 32.76 10.34
N ALA A 22 -25.68 33.11 11.63
CA ALA A 22 -25.29 32.21 12.72
C ALA A 22 -24.35 31.10 12.23
N GLU A 23 -23.12 30.90 12.71
CA GLU A 23 -22.38 31.25 13.91
C GLU A 23 -21.02 30.61 13.65
N MET A 24 -19.89 31.30 13.80
CA MET A 24 -18.63 30.71 14.28
C MET A 24 -17.70 31.87 14.69
N MET A 25 -18.03 32.51 15.81
CA MET A 25 -17.03 33.22 16.59
C MET A 25 -16.15 32.15 17.24
N ILE A 26 -14.97 31.89 16.68
CA ILE A 26 -13.95 31.10 17.37
C ILE A 26 -13.36 31.98 18.47
N SER A 27 -13.92 31.79 19.66
CA SER A 27 -13.32 32.15 20.93
C SER A 27 -12.05 31.29 21.12
N CYS A 28 -10.96 31.90 21.57
CA CYS A 28 -9.76 31.20 22.01
C CYS A 28 -10.13 30.24 23.14
N GLN A 29 -10.31 28.98 22.82
CA GLN A 29 -10.26 27.87 23.75
C GLN A 29 -9.07 27.04 23.29
N ASP A 30 -8.08 26.82 24.15
CA ASP A 30 -7.02 25.85 23.93
C ASP A 30 -7.66 24.47 23.69
N SER A 31 -7.91 24.15 22.43
CA SER A 31 -8.14 22.79 21.97
C SER A 31 -7.01 22.49 21.00
N ILE A 32 -6.22 21.50 21.38
CA ILE A 32 -5.28 20.85 20.47
C ILE A 32 -6.09 20.46 19.24
N THR A 33 -5.92 21.17 18.15
CA THR A 33 -6.44 20.79 16.84
C THR A 33 -5.68 19.55 16.43
N GLU A 34 -6.18 18.37 16.80
CA GLU A 34 -5.75 17.14 16.16
C GLU A 34 -6.11 17.27 14.68
N GLU A 35 -5.09 17.40 13.83
CA GLU A 35 -5.29 17.39 12.40
C GLU A 35 -6.02 16.08 12.02
N PRO A 36 -7.04 16.15 11.13
CA PRO A 36 -7.75 14.95 10.73
C PRO A 36 -6.80 13.98 10.05
N ILE A 37 -6.68 12.76 10.59
CA ILE A 37 -5.87 11.68 10.00
C ILE A 37 -6.31 11.42 8.55
N SER A 38 -5.35 11.22 7.65
CA SER A 38 -5.66 10.89 6.26
C SER A 38 -6.36 9.53 6.16
N LYS A 39 -7.14 9.32 5.09
CA LYS A 39 -7.78 8.02 4.83
C LYS A 39 -6.76 6.88 4.76
N GLU A 40 -5.63 7.11 4.09
CA GLU A 40 -4.55 6.12 3.95
C GLU A 40 -3.92 5.77 5.31
N GLU A 41 -3.74 6.77 6.19
CA GLU A 41 -3.24 6.53 7.54
C GLU A 41 -4.22 5.73 8.40
N SER A 42 -5.52 6.06 8.31
CA SER A 42 -6.58 5.33 9.02
C SER A 42 -6.67 3.87 8.57
N GLU A 43 -6.58 3.61 7.27
CA GLU A 43 -6.54 2.26 6.70
C GLU A 43 -5.31 1.49 7.18
N TYR A 44 -4.12 2.12 7.17
CA TYR A 44 -2.88 1.54 7.67
C TYR A 44 -2.98 1.11 9.14
N LEU A 45 -3.47 1.98 10.02
CA LEU A 45 -3.62 1.69 11.45
C LEU A 45 -4.63 0.57 11.70
N THR A 46 -5.73 0.56 10.96
CA THR A 46 -6.75 -0.49 11.04
C THR A 46 -6.15 -1.84 10.65
N ARG A 47 -5.42 -1.91 9.53
CA ARG A 47 -4.78 -3.15 9.07
C ARG A 47 -3.72 -3.67 10.03
N LEU A 48 -2.89 -2.80 10.61
CA LEU A 48 -1.91 -3.24 11.60
C LEU A 48 -2.57 -3.83 12.85
N LYS A 49 -3.69 -3.26 13.28
CA LYS A 49 -4.47 -3.80 14.40
C LYS A 49 -5.04 -5.19 14.06
N ASP A 50 -5.60 -5.36 12.87
CA ASP A 50 -6.20 -6.63 12.44
C ASP A 50 -5.16 -7.74 12.22
N ILE A 51 -3.96 -7.38 11.74
CA ILE A 51 -2.81 -8.29 11.64
C ILE A 51 -2.38 -8.78 13.03
N GLY A 52 -2.30 -7.87 14.00
CA GLY A 52 -1.87 -8.16 15.36
C GLY A 52 -0.53 -8.89 15.41
N THR A 53 -0.46 -9.98 16.17
CA THR A 53 0.76 -10.76 16.38
C THR A 53 1.02 -11.83 15.31
N LYS A 54 0.13 -11.99 14.32
CA LYS A 54 0.33 -12.99 13.25
C LYS A 54 1.36 -12.56 12.21
N GLY A 55 1.58 -11.25 12.07
CA GLY A 55 2.45 -10.66 11.06
C GLY A 55 1.82 -10.51 9.66
N TYR A 56 0.72 -11.21 9.38
CA TYR A 56 -0.03 -11.06 8.14
C TYR A 56 -1.54 -11.15 8.35
N LEU A 57 -2.29 -10.71 7.34
CA LEU A 57 -3.75 -10.80 7.24
C LEU A 57 -4.12 -11.09 5.79
N GLN A 58 -4.94 -12.14 5.57
CA GLN A 58 -5.53 -12.43 4.26
C GLN A 58 -6.95 -11.90 4.22
N GLU A 59 -7.28 -11.13 3.20
CA GLU A 59 -8.65 -10.70 2.92
C GLU A 59 -8.90 -10.65 1.42
N GLN A 60 -9.97 -11.34 0.98
CA GLN A 60 -10.34 -11.39 -0.44
C GLN A 60 -9.15 -11.83 -1.31
N ALA A 61 -8.69 -10.98 -2.22
CA ALA A 61 -7.55 -11.21 -3.09
C ALA A 61 -6.26 -10.51 -2.60
N ASN A 62 -6.22 -10.05 -1.35
CA ASN A 62 -5.07 -9.36 -0.77
C ASN A 62 -4.45 -10.13 0.38
N VAL A 63 -3.14 -10.04 0.46
CA VAL A 63 -2.36 -10.37 1.66
C VAL A 63 -1.71 -9.07 2.15
N TYR A 64 -2.00 -8.71 3.39
CA TYR A 64 -1.38 -7.61 4.10
C TYR A 64 -0.29 -8.16 5.01
N ILE A 65 0.90 -7.58 4.97
CA ILE A 65 2.07 -8.04 5.72
C ILE A 65 2.63 -6.87 6.51
N ASN A 66 2.78 -7.06 7.81
CA ASN A 66 3.57 -6.17 8.64
C ASN A 66 5.05 -6.54 8.48
N MET A 67 5.79 -5.68 7.77
CA MET A 67 7.20 -5.87 7.46
C MET A 67 8.12 -5.83 8.69
N LYS A 68 7.63 -5.34 9.83
CA LYS A 68 8.38 -5.36 11.11
C LYS A 68 8.24 -6.67 11.88
N HIS A 69 7.33 -7.56 11.47
CA HIS A 69 7.17 -8.85 12.12
C HIS A 69 8.38 -9.76 11.83
N ASP A 70 8.80 -10.55 12.82
CA ASP A 70 10.04 -11.36 12.76
C ASP A 70 10.10 -12.28 11.53
N THR A 71 8.98 -12.87 11.13
CA THR A 71 8.85 -13.68 9.90
C THR A 71 9.34 -12.95 8.65
N TYR A 72 9.14 -11.63 8.58
CA TYR A 72 9.43 -10.80 7.42
C TYR A 72 10.67 -9.92 7.62
N TYR A 73 11.29 -9.94 8.80
CA TYR A 73 12.52 -9.21 9.10
C TYR A 73 13.67 -9.45 8.11
N PRO A 74 13.85 -10.64 7.49
CA PRO A 74 14.86 -10.82 6.45
C PRO A 74 14.77 -9.81 5.29
N LEU A 75 13.57 -9.27 5.01
CA LEU A 75 13.31 -8.27 3.97
C LEU A 75 13.81 -6.86 4.34
N SER A 76 14.40 -6.68 5.53
CA SER A 76 15.16 -5.49 5.90
C SER A 76 16.47 -5.35 5.10
N THR A 77 16.96 -6.46 4.53
CA THR A 77 18.22 -6.51 3.78
C THR A 77 17.94 -6.65 2.28
N VAL A 78 18.59 -5.83 1.45
CA VAL A 78 18.48 -5.91 0.00
C VAL A 78 18.97 -7.26 -0.52
N ASN A 79 18.27 -7.82 -1.50
CA ASN A 79 18.44 -9.15 -2.09
C ASN A 79 18.11 -10.33 -1.19
N ASN A 80 17.69 -10.11 0.06
CA ASN A 80 17.06 -11.17 0.84
C ASN A 80 15.61 -11.39 0.39
N PHE A 81 15.12 -12.60 0.64
CA PHE A 81 13.75 -12.98 0.36
C PHE A 81 13.17 -13.77 1.53
N VAL A 82 11.84 -13.86 1.55
CA VAL A 82 11.07 -14.73 2.45
C VAL A 82 10.23 -15.65 1.58
N ASN A 83 10.25 -16.95 1.90
CA ASN A 83 9.30 -17.91 1.35
C ASN A 83 8.15 -18.09 2.34
N ASP A 84 7.07 -17.34 2.11
CA ASP A 84 5.87 -17.43 2.92
C ASP A 84 4.99 -18.54 2.39
N GLN A 85 5.18 -19.73 2.96
CA GLN A 85 4.45 -20.93 2.57
C GLN A 85 2.98 -20.90 2.96
N ILE A 86 2.62 -20.09 3.97
CA ILE A 86 1.24 -19.97 4.43
C ILE A 86 0.42 -19.21 3.40
N ASN A 87 0.99 -18.13 2.85
CA ASN A 87 0.35 -17.30 1.83
C ASN A 87 0.68 -17.75 0.39
N GLY A 88 1.58 -18.73 0.22
CA GLY A 88 1.95 -19.28 -1.09
C GLY A 88 2.81 -18.34 -1.94
N ILE A 89 3.63 -17.50 -1.29
CA ILE A 89 4.34 -16.39 -1.96
C ILE A 89 5.83 -16.35 -1.62
N LEU A 90 6.64 -16.00 -2.63
CA LEU A 90 8.01 -15.54 -2.47
C LEU A 90 8.01 -14.02 -2.43
N ILE A 91 8.61 -13.42 -1.41
CA ILE A 91 8.72 -11.97 -1.26
C ILE A 91 10.19 -11.60 -1.32
N LEU A 92 10.57 -10.69 -2.20
CA LEU A 92 11.95 -10.27 -2.44
C LEU A 92 12.13 -8.79 -2.14
N ARG A 93 13.10 -8.44 -1.28
CA ARG A 93 13.58 -7.06 -1.15
C ARG A 93 14.53 -6.76 -2.31
N LYS A 94 13.99 -6.33 -3.45
CA LYS A 94 14.76 -6.17 -4.69
C LYS A 94 15.79 -5.04 -4.59
N ASP A 95 15.44 -3.97 -3.90
CA ASP A 95 16.30 -2.82 -3.58
C ASP A 95 15.74 -2.06 -2.37
N ALA A 96 16.25 -0.86 -2.08
CA ALA A 96 15.86 -0.08 -0.91
C ALA A 96 14.38 0.34 -0.90
N SER A 97 13.74 0.49 -2.06
CA SER A 97 12.35 0.96 -2.20
C SER A 97 11.43 -0.08 -2.84
N THR A 98 11.99 -1.11 -3.48
CA THR A 98 11.23 -2.07 -4.26
C THR A 98 11.14 -3.41 -3.53
N ILE A 99 9.92 -3.86 -3.31
CA ILE A 99 9.59 -5.22 -2.89
C ILE A 99 8.82 -5.87 -4.04
N LEU A 100 9.17 -7.11 -4.36
CA LEU A 100 8.46 -7.90 -5.37
C LEU A 100 7.87 -9.15 -4.71
N ALA A 101 6.71 -9.58 -5.20
CA ALA A 101 6.05 -10.82 -4.74
C ALA A 101 5.79 -11.75 -5.92
N PHE A 102 5.99 -13.05 -5.73
CA PHE A 102 5.82 -14.08 -6.75
C PHE A 102 5.10 -15.30 -6.17
N ASP A 103 4.48 -16.12 -7.02
CA ASP A 103 4.01 -17.46 -6.63
C ASP A 103 5.20 -18.30 -6.16
N ASN A 104 5.11 -18.92 -4.98
CA ASN A 104 6.16 -19.81 -4.49
C ASN A 104 6.11 -21.21 -5.10
N CYS A 105 5.15 -21.50 -5.98
CA CYS A 105 5.08 -22.76 -6.70
C CYS A 105 6.15 -22.85 -7.79
N CYS A 106 6.99 -23.89 -7.72
CA CYS A 106 7.94 -24.17 -8.79
C CYS A 106 7.20 -24.48 -10.10
N PRO A 107 7.50 -23.76 -11.20
CA PRO A 107 6.86 -24.01 -12.48
C PRO A 107 7.08 -25.39 -13.09
N HIS A 108 8.11 -26.13 -12.64
CA HIS A 108 8.37 -27.50 -13.09
C HIS A 108 7.34 -28.47 -12.51
N LEU A 109 7.50 -28.89 -11.25
CA LEU A 109 6.68 -29.91 -10.60
C LEU A 109 6.10 -29.45 -9.25
N GLY A 110 5.96 -28.14 -9.05
CA GLY A 110 5.16 -27.60 -7.96
C GLY A 110 5.75 -27.62 -6.55
N SER A 111 7.04 -27.96 -6.36
CA SER A 111 7.71 -27.76 -5.06
C SER A 111 7.60 -26.30 -4.61
N ARG A 112 7.34 -26.07 -3.33
CA ARG A 112 7.07 -24.74 -2.76
C ARG A 112 8.08 -24.27 -1.71
N ASP A 113 8.94 -25.16 -1.25
CA ASP A 113 9.71 -25.01 0.00
C ASP A 113 11.23 -24.93 -0.21
N GLN A 114 11.69 -25.18 -1.44
CA GLN A 114 13.10 -25.35 -1.76
C GLN A 114 13.63 -24.21 -2.65
N TRP A 115 13.57 -22.97 -2.17
CA TRP A 115 14.00 -21.81 -2.95
C TRP A 115 15.33 -21.22 -2.48
N SER A 116 16.12 -20.74 -3.44
CA SER A 116 17.24 -19.84 -3.21
C SER A 116 17.21 -18.70 -4.23
N TYR A 117 17.84 -17.56 -3.90
CA TYR A 117 17.87 -16.40 -4.78
C TYR A 117 19.31 -15.94 -5.01
N LYS A 118 19.71 -15.81 -6.29
CA LYS A 118 21.01 -15.26 -6.69
C LYS A 118 20.94 -14.77 -8.13
N SER A 119 21.73 -13.76 -8.47
CA SER A 119 21.87 -13.24 -9.86
C SER A 119 20.52 -12.97 -10.53
N SER A 120 19.60 -12.34 -9.80
CA SER A 120 18.25 -11.99 -10.27
C SER A 120 17.38 -13.19 -10.67
N LYS A 121 17.63 -14.38 -10.11
CA LYS A 121 16.83 -15.58 -10.35
C LYS A 121 16.52 -16.32 -9.05
N PHE A 122 15.33 -16.90 -9.00
CA PHE A 122 14.97 -17.90 -8.00
C PHE A 122 15.28 -19.29 -8.53
N THR A 123 16.00 -20.09 -7.74
CA THR A 123 16.35 -21.48 -8.08
C THR A 123 15.59 -22.43 -7.16
N CYS A 124 14.83 -23.35 -7.75
CA CYS A 124 14.19 -24.44 -7.02
C CYS A 124 15.18 -25.59 -6.85
N ALA A 125 15.56 -25.91 -5.61
CA ALA A 125 16.59 -26.89 -5.30
C ALA A 125 16.16 -28.35 -5.56
N ASN A 126 14.87 -28.62 -5.78
CA ASN A 126 14.39 -29.97 -6.09
C ASN A 126 15.07 -30.56 -7.35
N HIS A 127 15.23 -29.73 -8.38
CA HIS A 127 15.87 -30.13 -9.65
C HIS A 127 16.85 -29.08 -10.21
N GLY A 128 17.09 -27.97 -9.49
CA GLY A 128 18.02 -26.92 -9.90
C GLY A 128 17.49 -25.93 -10.95
N ASN A 129 16.20 -25.99 -11.30
CA ASN A 129 15.61 -25.08 -12.29
C ASN A 129 15.58 -23.64 -11.77
N SER A 130 15.97 -22.69 -12.62
CA SER A 130 16.09 -21.26 -12.27
C SER A 130 15.13 -20.41 -13.08
N PHE A 131 14.39 -19.54 -12.39
CA PHE A 131 13.34 -18.70 -12.96
C PHE A 131 13.64 -17.23 -12.69
N GLY A 132 13.41 -16.39 -13.71
CA GLY A 132 13.61 -14.95 -13.61
C GLY A 132 12.50 -14.24 -12.83
N ILE A 133 12.77 -12.97 -12.53
CA ILE A 133 11.85 -12.06 -11.81
C ILE A 133 11.26 -10.97 -12.71
N ASN A 134 11.50 -11.06 -14.02
CA ASN A 134 11.07 -10.04 -14.98
C ASN A 134 9.64 -10.29 -15.46
N THR A 135 9.10 -9.36 -16.23
CA THR A 135 7.80 -9.52 -16.89
C THR A 135 7.93 -10.34 -18.18
N GLY A 136 6.79 -10.87 -18.66
CA GLY A 136 6.72 -11.69 -19.88
C GLY A 136 7.24 -13.11 -19.69
N GLN A 137 6.92 -14.00 -20.64
CA GLN A 137 7.35 -15.41 -20.62
C GLN A 137 7.14 -16.09 -19.25
N ILE A 138 5.93 -15.96 -18.72
CA ILE A 138 5.59 -16.46 -17.39
C ILE A 138 5.57 -17.99 -17.42
N ALA A 139 6.37 -18.58 -16.54
CA ALA A 139 6.37 -20.00 -16.25
C ALA A 139 5.35 -20.25 -15.13
N ASN A 140 4.21 -20.83 -15.48
CA ASN A 140 3.13 -21.08 -14.52
C ASN A 140 3.47 -22.25 -13.59
N CYS A 141 2.94 -22.19 -12.37
CA CYS A 141 3.00 -23.28 -11.40
C CYS A 141 2.69 -24.65 -12.05
N ASN A 142 3.55 -25.65 -11.79
CA ASN A 142 3.35 -27.04 -12.23
C ASN A 142 3.04 -27.20 -13.74
N SER A 143 3.60 -26.33 -14.58
CA SER A 143 3.45 -26.38 -16.04
C SER A 143 4.49 -27.25 -16.73
N ASN A 144 5.30 -27.99 -15.96
CA ASN A 144 6.43 -28.79 -16.45
C ASN A 144 7.50 -27.96 -17.20
N THR A 145 7.56 -26.66 -16.93
CA THR A 145 8.53 -25.74 -17.56
C THR A 145 9.77 -25.58 -16.67
N ASN A 146 10.94 -25.54 -17.30
CA ASN A 146 12.25 -25.37 -16.64
C ASN A 146 12.90 -24.00 -16.86
N PHE A 147 12.22 -23.06 -17.53
CA PHE A 147 12.75 -21.72 -17.85
C PHE A 147 11.63 -20.66 -17.91
N GLY A 148 11.99 -19.37 -17.94
CA GLY A 148 11.04 -18.26 -17.95
C GLY A 148 11.02 -17.50 -16.63
N ASN A 149 10.00 -16.65 -16.44
CA ASN A 149 9.87 -15.83 -15.24
C ASN A 149 8.79 -16.37 -14.31
N LEU A 150 8.96 -16.18 -13.01
CA LEU A 150 7.90 -16.51 -12.05
C LEU A 150 6.70 -15.59 -12.24
N LYS A 151 5.50 -16.11 -11.92
CA LYS A 151 4.28 -15.31 -11.87
C LYS A 151 4.41 -14.28 -10.74
N ALA A 152 4.47 -13.00 -11.10
CA ALA A 152 4.52 -11.90 -10.16
C ALA A 152 3.12 -11.45 -9.72
N TYR A 153 3.02 -10.93 -8.51
CA TYR A 153 1.83 -10.28 -7.95
C TYR A 153 2.08 -8.79 -7.78
N LYS A 154 1.00 -8.00 -7.85
CA LYS A 154 1.10 -6.56 -7.63
C LYS A 154 1.37 -6.29 -6.16
N THR A 155 2.32 -5.40 -5.88
CA THR A 155 2.69 -4.99 -4.52
C THR A 155 2.51 -3.49 -4.34
N THR A 156 2.01 -3.07 -3.18
CA THR A 156 2.05 -1.68 -2.71
C THR A 156 2.61 -1.63 -1.29
N LEU A 157 3.46 -0.65 -1.01
CA LEU A 157 4.06 -0.47 0.31
C LEU A 157 3.67 0.90 0.85
N TYR A 158 2.98 0.92 1.99
CA TYR A 158 2.74 2.13 2.76
C TYR A 158 3.40 1.96 4.13
N LYS A 159 4.43 2.77 4.40
CA LYS A 159 5.30 2.60 5.57
C LYS A 159 5.82 1.15 5.64
N ASP A 160 5.47 0.40 6.68
CA ASP A 160 5.81 -1.01 6.88
C ASP A 160 4.67 -1.99 6.58
N LEU A 161 3.57 -1.53 5.98
CA LEU A 161 2.49 -2.39 5.53
C LEU A 161 2.65 -2.70 4.04
N LEU A 162 3.08 -3.92 3.74
CA LEU A 162 3.11 -4.44 2.38
C LEU A 162 1.76 -5.06 2.04
N THR A 163 1.16 -4.62 0.94
CA THR A 163 -0.04 -5.25 0.37
C THR A 163 0.35 -5.99 -0.90
N ILE A 164 -0.07 -7.25 -1.02
CA ILE A 164 0.13 -8.10 -2.18
C ILE A 164 -1.25 -8.46 -2.72
N ASN A 165 -1.50 -8.16 -4.00
CA ASN A 165 -2.78 -8.41 -4.64
C ASN A 165 -2.66 -9.53 -5.69
N PHE A 166 -3.57 -10.50 -5.61
CA PHE A 166 -3.62 -11.70 -6.45
C PHE A 166 -4.57 -11.60 -7.64
N SER A 167 -5.30 -10.48 -7.80
CA SER A 167 -6.24 -10.24 -8.91
C SER A 167 -5.54 -9.78 -10.19
#